data_AF-A0A2S4LWZ9-F1
#
_entry.id   AF-A0A2S4LWZ9-F1
#
_cell.length_a   1.000
_cell.length_b   1.000
_cell.length_c   1.000
_cell.angle_alpha   90.00
_cell.angle_beta   90.00
_cell.angle_gamma   90.00
#
_symmetry.space_group_name_H-M   'P 1'
#
loop_
_entity.id
_entity.type
_entity.pdbx_description
1 polymer ?
#
loop_
_entity_poly.entity_id
_entity_poly.type
_entity_poly.pdbx_seq_one_letter_code
_entity_poly.pdbx_strand_id
1 'polypeptide(L)'
;MAPWTVIASLILVACPLSAEAAGDPAAGEKIFQRCRACHQIGETARNAVGPKLNGLFGRPAGSIEGYSYSPANKNSGITWDEATFRDYIRAPQVKVPGTKMVFPGLKSDQEIDDVVAFLKQFDADGKKK
;
A
#
# COMPACT_ATOMS: atom_id res chain seq x y z
N MET A 1 53.45 37.57 -21.42
CA MET A 1 52.03 37.44 -21.81
C MET A 1 51.74 35.95 -21.96
N ALA A 2 51.26 35.29 -20.89
CA ALA A 2 50.87 33.88 -20.91
C ALA A 2 49.38 33.81 -20.53
N PRO A 3 48.51 33.20 -21.35
CA PRO A 3 47.08 33.17 -21.05
C PRO A 3 46.79 32.07 -20.02
N TRP A 4 46.21 32.47 -18.88
CA TRP A 4 45.58 31.55 -17.94
C TRP A 4 44.29 31.01 -18.56
N THR A 5 44.30 29.75 -18.98
CA THR A 5 43.07 28.99 -19.23
C THR A 5 42.57 28.45 -17.90
N VAL A 6 41.50 29.04 -17.36
CA VAL A 6 40.78 28.49 -16.21
C VAL A 6 39.80 27.45 -16.75
N ILE A 7 40.07 26.17 -16.44
CA ILE A 7 39.20 25.05 -16.78
C ILE A 7 38.01 25.06 -15.81
N ALA A 8 36.80 25.27 -16.32
CA ALA A 8 35.58 25.15 -15.55
C ALA A 8 35.23 23.67 -15.33
N SER A 9 35.42 23.16 -14.12
CA SER A 9 35.00 21.81 -13.74
C SER A 9 33.48 21.77 -13.50
N LEU A 10 32.75 21.12 -14.40
CA LEU A 10 31.37 20.70 -14.16
C LEU A 10 31.36 19.57 -13.11
N ILE A 11 30.91 19.87 -11.90
CA ILE A 11 30.60 18.85 -10.90
C ILE A 11 29.21 18.30 -11.24
N LEU A 12 29.18 17.10 -11.82
CA LEU A 12 27.95 16.33 -12.02
C LEU A 12 27.49 15.81 -10.65
N VAL A 13 26.52 16.48 -10.04
CA VAL A 13 25.87 15.98 -8.81
C VAL A 13 25.00 14.78 -9.20
N ALA A 14 25.53 13.57 -9.00
CA ALA A 14 24.77 12.34 -9.12
C ALA A 14 23.78 12.25 -7.95
N CYS A 15 22.51 12.54 -8.20
CA CYS A 15 21.43 12.27 -7.27
C CYS A 15 21.19 10.75 -7.25
N PRO A 16 21.39 10.04 -6.13
CA PRO A 16 21.08 8.62 -6.09
C PRO A 16 19.55 8.47 -6.23
N LEU A 17 19.10 7.88 -7.34
CA LEU A 17 17.77 7.29 -7.39
C LEU A 17 17.74 6.23 -6.29
N SER A 18 17.00 6.49 -5.23
CA SER A 18 16.67 5.45 -4.26
C SER A 18 15.81 4.43 -4.99
N ALA A 19 16.42 3.31 -5.36
CA ALA A 19 15.68 2.14 -5.77
C ALA A 19 14.95 1.61 -4.52
N GLU A 20 13.70 2.00 -4.34
CA GLU A 20 12.79 1.30 -3.44
C GLU A 20 12.85 -0.18 -3.84
N ALA A 21 13.32 -1.03 -2.93
CA ALA A 21 13.34 -2.46 -3.16
C ALA A 21 11.90 -2.91 -3.47
N ALA A 22 11.65 -3.34 -4.70
CA ALA A 22 10.33 -3.80 -5.11
C ALA A 22 9.98 -5.06 -4.30
N GLY A 23 8.83 -5.04 -3.63
CA GLY A 23 8.35 -6.20 -2.87
C GLY A 23 8.13 -7.44 -3.74
N ASP A 24 8.20 -8.63 -3.14
CA ASP A 24 7.93 -9.91 -3.79
C ASP A 24 6.44 -10.28 -3.65
N PRO A 25 5.65 -10.31 -4.75
CA PRO A 25 4.22 -10.64 -4.67
C PRO A 25 3.96 -12.09 -4.22
N ALA A 26 4.87 -13.03 -4.45
CA ALA A 26 4.71 -14.41 -4.00
C ALA A 26 4.94 -14.54 -2.49
N ALA A 27 5.91 -13.79 -1.94
CA ALA A 27 6.04 -13.62 -0.50
C ALA A 27 4.83 -12.87 0.07
N GLY A 28 4.35 -11.85 -0.62
CA GLY A 28 3.19 -11.05 -0.25
C GLY A 28 1.90 -11.87 -0.14
N GLU A 29 1.71 -12.85 -1.01
CA GLU A 29 0.58 -13.79 -0.92
C GLU A 29 0.62 -14.62 0.38
N LYS A 30 1.82 -14.96 0.88
CA LYS A 30 1.98 -15.64 2.17
C LYS A 30 1.64 -14.70 3.33
N ILE A 31 2.04 -13.44 3.25
CA ILE A 31 1.65 -12.42 4.24
C ILE A 31 0.14 -12.18 4.22
N PHE A 32 -0.48 -12.17 3.04
CA PHE A 32 -1.92 -11.99 2.86
C PHE A 32 -2.75 -13.08 3.53
N GLN A 33 -2.19 -14.25 3.87
CA GLN A 33 -2.88 -15.26 4.67
C GLN A 33 -3.37 -14.70 6.02
N ARG A 34 -2.65 -13.72 6.60
CA ARG A 34 -3.08 -13.01 7.82
C ARG A 34 -4.32 -12.14 7.59
N CYS A 35 -4.55 -11.72 6.34
CA CYS A 35 -5.69 -10.90 5.92
C CYS A 35 -6.90 -11.75 5.49
N ARG A 36 -6.67 -12.98 5.00
CA ARG A 36 -7.70 -13.88 4.45
C ARG A 36 -8.80 -14.26 5.43
N ALA A 37 -8.55 -14.20 6.73
CA ALA A 37 -9.58 -14.42 7.74
C ALA A 37 -10.72 -13.39 7.66
N CYS A 38 -10.45 -12.19 7.14
CA CYS A 38 -11.45 -11.12 7.07
C CYS A 38 -11.70 -10.61 5.66
N HIS A 39 -10.71 -10.71 4.77
CA HIS A 39 -10.76 -10.09 3.45
C HIS A 39 -10.66 -11.13 2.34
N GLN A 40 -11.36 -10.86 1.24
CA GLN A 40 -11.25 -11.61 0.01
C GLN A 40 -10.60 -10.74 -1.08
N ILE A 41 -9.94 -11.41 -2.03
CA ILE A 41 -9.31 -10.82 -3.21
C ILE A 41 -9.42 -11.80 -4.38
N GLY A 42 -9.54 -11.30 -5.60
CA GLY A 42 -9.76 -12.09 -6.81
C GLY A 42 -11.16 -11.92 -7.43
N GLU A 43 -11.38 -12.54 -8.58
CA GLU A 43 -12.59 -12.37 -9.42
C GLU A 43 -13.91 -12.71 -8.72
N THR A 44 -13.88 -13.62 -7.73
CA THR A 44 -15.07 -14.05 -6.99
C THR A 44 -15.20 -13.39 -5.62
N ALA A 45 -14.35 -12.41 -5.30
CA ALA A 45 -14.27 -11.80 -3.98
C ALA A 45 -15.54 -11.04 -3.61
N ARG A 46 -16.02 -11.29 -2.39
CA ARG A 46 -17.18 -10.64 -1.77
C ARG A 46 -16.79 -9.96 -0.46
N ASN A 47 -17.65 -9.08 0.02
CA ASN A 47 -17.54 -8.55 1.37
C ASN A 47 -17.73 -9.70 2.39
N ALA A 48 -16.92 -9.70 3.44
CA ALA A 48 -16.97 -10.67 4.53
C ALA A 48 -16.91 -9.92 5.87
N VAL A 49 -16.07 -10.36 6.82
CA VAL A 49 -15.80 -9.58 8.04
C VAL A 49 -15.21 -8.20 7.69
N GLY A 50 -14.33 -8.16 6.68
CA GLY A 50 -13.82 -6.96 6.02
C GLY A 50 -14.35 -6.79 4.59
N PRO A 51 -14.20 -5.61 3.98
CA PRO A 51 -14.52 -5.41 2.57
C PRO A 51 -13.56 -6.18 1.66
N LYS A 52 -13.97 -6.50 0.44
CA LYS A 52 -13.03 -7.03 -0.57
C LYS A 52 -11.90 -6.03 -0.88
N LEU A 53 -10.73 -6.55 -1.25
CA LEU A 53 -9.51 -5.76 -1.45
C LEU A 53 -9.08 -5.59 -2.91
N ASN A 54 -9.89 -6.03 -3.88
CA ASN A 54 -9.71 -5.77 -5.32
C ASN A 54 -9.58 -4.25 -5.58
N GLY A 55 -8.64 -3.84 -6.42
CA GLY A 55 -8.46 -2.44 -6.82
C GLY A 55 -8.32 -1.49 -5.64
N LEU A 56 -7.49 -1.85 -4.64
CA LEU A 56 -7.34 -1.04 -3.43
C LEU A 56 -6.68 0.31 -3.70
N PHE A 57 -5.58 0.33 -4.45
CA PHE A 57 -4.78 1.54 -4.64
C PHE A 57 -5.46 2.52 -5.61
N GLY A 58 -5.56 3.79 -5.20
CA GLY A 58 -6.33 4.85 -5.83
C GLY A 58 -7.77 4.98 -5.32
N ARG A 59 -8.27 4.01 -4.54
CA ARG A 59 -9.66 3.99 -4.07
C ARG A 59 -9.85 4.85 -2.81
N PRO A 60 -10.93 5.65 -2.71
CA PRO A 60 -11.30 6.29 -1.45
C PRO A 60 -11.60 5.26 -0.35
N ALA A 61 -11.21 5.54 0.90
CA ALA A 61 -11.60 4.73 2.04
C ALA A 61 -13.13 4.72 2.22
N GLY A 62 -13.68 3.65 2.79
CA GLY A 62 -15.11 3.56 3.06
C GLY A 62 -16.03 3.42 1.85
N SER A 63 -15.51 3.11 0.65
CA SER A 63 -16.25 3.23 -0.61
C SER A 63 -16.74 1.93 -1.24
N ILE A 64 -16.33 0.76 -0.74
CA ILE A 64 -16.86 -0.51 -1.28
C ILE A 64 -18.34 -0.66 -0.94
N GLU A 65 -19.16 -0.76 -1.99
CA GLU A 65 -20.59 -0.95 -1.87
C GLU A 65 -20.96 -2.20 -1.07
N GLY A 66 -22.04 -2.11 -0.31
CA GLY A 66 -22.56 -3.23 0.49
C GLY A 66 -21.73 -3.59 1.73
N TYR A 67 -20.65 -2.88 2.05
CA TYR A 67 -19.90 -3.07 3.31
C TYR A 67 -20.24 -1.99 4.35
N SER A 68 -20.46 -2.41 5.60
CA SER A 68 -20.80 -1.50 6.71
C SER A 68 -19.54 -1.01 7.45
N TYR A 69 -18.93 0.04 6.92
CA TYR A 69 -17.75 0.68 7.52
C TYR A 69 -18.01 1.28 8.91
N SER A 70 -16.94 1.47 9.70
CA SER A 70 -17.03 2.37 10.86
C SER A 70 -17.17 3.82 10.39
N PRO A 71 -17.80 4.71 11.20
CA PRO A 71 -17.77 6.14 10.94
C PRO A 71 -16.33 6.67 10.78
N ALA A 72 -15.40 6.17 11.60
CA ALA A 72 -13.98 6.53 11.53
C ALA A 72 -13.35 6.23 10.16
N ASN A 73 -13.57 5.05 9.58
CA ASN A 73 -13.00 4.71 8.28
C ASN A 73 -13.72 5.47 7.15
N LYS A 74 -15.05 5.50 7.19
CA LYS A 74 -15.89 6.14 6.16
C LYS A 74 -15.63 7.64 6.03
N ASN A 75 -15.37 8.32 7.14
CA ASN A 75 -15.17 9.77 7.18
C ASN A 75 -13.69 10.16 7.28
N SER A 76 -12.76 9.22 7.10
CA SER A 76 -11.31 9.47 7.28
C SER A 76 -10.71 10.43 6.25
N GLY A 77 -11.36 10.61 5.09
CA GLY A 77 -10.80 11.38 3.97
C GLY A 77 -9.62 10.71 3.28
N ILE A 78 -9.27 9.48 3.67
CA ILE A 78 -8.15 8.73 3.09
C ILE A 78 -8.48 8.31 1.66
N THR A 79 -7.54 8.54 0.75
CA THR A 79 -7.42 7.80 -0.50
C THR A 79 -6.27 6.82 -0.37
N TRP A 80 -6.48 5.56 -0.72
CA TRP A 80 -5.47 4.53 -0.55
C TRP A 80 -4.37 4.65 -1.61
N ASP A 81 -3.26 5.26 -1.27
CA ASP A 81 -2.00 5.11 -2.00
C ASP A 81 -1.04 4.19 -1.22
N GLU A 82 0.14 3.93 -1.79
CA GLU A 82 1.13 3.04 -1.16
C GLU A 82 1.63 3.60 0.17
N ALA A 83 1.96 4.89 0.22
CA ALA A 83 2.45 5.54 1.45
C ALA A 83 1.42 5.46 2.59
N THR A 84 0.16 5.79 2.29
CA THR A 84 -0.92 5.77 3.26
C THR A 84 -1.25 4.35 3.70
N PHE A 85 -1.21 3.38 2.79
CA PHE A 85 -1.39 1.98 3.15
C PHE A 85 -0.26 1.48 4.05
N ARG A 86 1.00 1.81 3.74
CA ARG A 86 2.18 1.44 4.54
C ARG A 86 2.06 1.96 5.97
N ASP A 87 1.68 3.23 6.13
CA ASP A 87 1.42 3.81 7.45
C ASP A 87 0.28 3.09 8.18
N TYR A 88 -0.84 2.86 7.48
CA TYR A 88 -2.03 2.27 8.06
C TYR A 88 -1.79 0.84 8.54
N ILE A 89 -1.18 0.00 7.69
CA ILE A 89 -1.06 -1.43 7.97
C ILE A 89 -0.08 -1.72 9.12
N ARG A 90 0.79 -0.77 9.48
CA ARG A 90 1.66 -0.88 10.66
C ARG A 90 0.90 -0.85 11.97
N ALA A 91 -0.16 -0.06 12.05
CA ALA A 91 -1.01 0.09 13.23
C ALA A 91 -2.37 0.71 12.85
N PRO A 92 -3.33 -0.09 12.35
CA PRO A 92 -4.61 0.41 11.83
C PRO A 92 -5.38 1.30 12.80
N GLN A 93 -5.42 0.92 14.08
CA GLN A 93 -6.12 1.67 15.13
C GLN A 93 -5.43 2.98 15.52
N VAL A 94 -4.13 3.13 15.23
CA VAL A 94 -3.40 4.39 15.43
C VAL A 94 -3.66 5.34 14.26
N LYS A 95 -3.58 4.84 13.02
CA LYS A 95 -3.80 5.66 11.83
C LYS A 95 -5.28 6.06 11.65
N VAL A 96 -6.21 5.16 11.99
CA VAL A 96 -7.66 5.41 11.95
C VAL A 96 -8.29 5.01 13.30
N PRO A 97 -8.22 5.88 14.32
CA PRO A 97 -8.82 5.62 15.62
C PRO A 97 -10.33 5.35 15.51
N GLY A 98 -10.79 4.25 16.11
CA GLY A 98 -12.19 3.80 16.00
C GLY A 98 -12.51 2.98 14.74
N THR A 99 -11.49 2.55 13.98
CA THR A 99 -11.69 1.54 12.93
C THR A 99 -12.15 0.20 13.53
N LYS A 100 -13.03 -0.51 12.81
CA LYS A 100 -13.46 -1.88 13.15
C LYS A 100 -12.36 -2.93 12.89
N MET A 101 -11.30 -2.57 12.17
CA MET A 101 -10.18 -3.47 11.88
C MET A 101 -9.27 -3.61 13.12
N VAL A 102 -9.58 -4.59 13.97
CA VAL A 102 -8.75 -4.95 15.13
C VAL A 102 -7.61 -5.86 14.66
N PHE A 103 -6.56 -5.24 14.13
CA PHE A 103 -5.36 -5.93 13.65
C PHE A 103 -4.12 -5.28 14.26
N PRO A 104 -3.18 -6.04 14.85
CA PRO A 104 -1.98 -5.49 15.53
C PRO A 104 -1.00 -4.80 14.57
N GLY A 105 -1.12 -5.08 13.27
CA GLY A 105 -0.31 -4.49 12.21
C GLY A 105 0.89 -5.34 11.79
N LEU A 106 1.46 -5.01 10.64
CA LEU A 106 2.72 -5.57 10.14
C LEU A 106 3.88 -4.67 10.59
N LYS A 107 4.95 -5.24 11.15
CA LYS A 107 6.08 -4.44 11.69
C LYS A 107 7.30 -4.43 10.77
N SER A 108 7.47 -5.47 9.96
CA SER A 108 8.56 -5.57 9.00
C SER A 108 8.26 -4.76 7.76
N ASP A 109 9.19 -3.90 7.37
CA ASP A 109 9.10 -3.11 6.14
C ASP A 109 8.98 -4.02 4.92
N GLN A 110 9.80 -5.08 4.88
CA GLN A 110 9.76 -6.07 3.80
C GLN A 110 8.40 -6.78 3.71
N GLU A 111 7.78 -7.15 4.83
CA GLU A 111 6.45 -7.78 4.79
C GLU A 111 5.39 -6.82 4.24
N ILE A 112 5.55 -5.52 4.50
CA ILE A 112 4.67 -4.48 3.98
C ILE A 112 4.91 -4.28 2.48
N ASP A 113 6.17 -4.21 2.04
CA ASP A 113 6.53 -4.15 0.63
C ASP A 113 5.94 -5.32 -0.16
N ASP A 114 6.10 -6.53 0.36
CA ASP A 114 5.63 -7.76 -0.27
C ASP A 114 4.09 -7.78 -0.37
N VAL A 115 3.37 -7.44 0.70
CA VAL A 115 1.89 -7.42 0.65
C VAL A 115 1.37 -6.30 -0.26
N VAL A 116 2.06 -5.15 -0.33
CA VAL A 116 1.73 -4.09 -1.31
C VAL A 116 1.90 -4.62 -2.73
N ALA A 117 3.02 -5.29 -3.02
CA ALA A 117 3.28 -5.89 -4.33
C ALA A 117 2.20 -6.90 -4.72
N PHE A 118 1.80 -7.78 -3.80
CA PHE A 118 0.72 -8.74 -4.01
C PHE A 118 -0.64 -8.06 -4.29
N LEU A 119 -1.04 -7.10 -3.44
CA LEU A 119 -2.31 -6.39 -3.59
C LEU A 119 -2.39 -5.61 -4.91
N LYS A 120 -1.27 -5.04 -5.37
CA LYS A 120 -1.18 -4.31 -6.64
C LYS A 120 -1.45 -5.18 -7.85
N GLN A 121 -1.36 -6.50 -7.76
CA GLN A 121 -1.65 -7.39 -8.89
C GLN A 121 -3.11 -7.37 -9.29
N PHE A 122 -4.04 -7.00 -8.40
CA PHE A 122 -5.47 -7.15 -8.63
C PHE A 122 -6.14 -5.84 -9.03
N ASP A 123 -6.83 -5.83 -10.17
CA ASP A 123 -7.70 -4.72 -10.58
C ASP A 123 -9.02 -4.68 -9.78
N ALA A 124 -9.92 -3.75 -10.12
CA ALA A 124 -11.21 -3.59 -9.43
C ALA A 124 -12.14 -4.80 -9.61
N ASP A 125 -12.03 -5.51 -10.73
CA ASP A 125 -12.79 -6.72 -11.02
C ASP A 125 -12.15 -7.97 -10.39
N GLY A 126 -10.93 -7.84 -9.85
CA GLY A 126 -10.19 -8.90 -9.20
C GLY A 126 -9.36 -9.75 -10.15
N LYS A 127 -9.16 -9.31 -11.40
CA LYS A 127 -8.25 -9.96 -12.33
C LYS A 127 -6.82 -9.57 -12.00
N LYS A 128 -5.89 -10.50 -12.24
CA LYS A 128 -4.46 -10.19 -12.20
C LYS A 128 -4.06 -9.39 -13.44
N LYS A 129 -3.37 -8.27 -13.24
CA LYS A 129 -2.81 -7.43 -14.31
C LYS A 129 -1.35 -7.76 -14.60
#